data_AF-A0A2S3R5C8-F1
#
_entry.id   AF-A0A2S3R5C8-F1
#
_cell.length_a   1.000
_cell.length_b   1.000
_cell.length_c   1.000
_cell.angle_alpha   90.00
_cell.angle_beta   90.00
_cell.angle_gamma   90.00
#
_symmetry.space_group_name_H-M   'P 1'
#
loop_
_entity.id
_entity.type
_entity.pdbx_description
1 polymer ?
#
loop_
_entity_poly.entity_id
_entity_poly.type
_entity_poly.pdbx_seq_one_letter_code
_entity_poly.pdbx_strand_id
1 'polypeptide(L)'
;MKRKLLLIQLFFLSSLAHAEQGEFIAERPVYDHTIALEHLASITSSLDSYREMTEIVDSQLKEKVDNTSWEMQNIGFPNWTNYIKGTLLKQNLRIAELEREQASTPEEIRKRQNNLQQARKEYEDFTQRHQVVD
;
A
#
# COMPACT_ATOMS: atom_id res chain seq x y z
N MET A 1 -62.95 -4.97 2.86
CA MET A 1 -61.86 -5.98 2.83
C MET A 1 -60.82 -5.76 1.72
N LYS A 2 -61.13 -5.11 0.58
CA LYS A 2 -60.18 -4.98 -0.56
C LYS A 2 -59.01 -4.00 -0.37
N ARG A 3 -59.08 -3.02 0.55
CA ARG A 3 -57.99 -2.04 0.78
C ARG A 3 -56.81 -2.58 1.62
N LYS A 4 -57.04 -3.57 2.49
CA LYS A 4 -55.98 -4.15 3.33
C LYS A 4 -55.09 -5.13 2.56
N LEU A 5 -55.61 -5.75 1.50
CA LEU A 5 -54.85 -6.70 0.66
C LEU A 5 -53.85 -5.99 -0.28
N LEU A 6 -54.19 -4.78 -0.74
CA LEU A 6 -53.33 -3.97 -1.61
C LEU A 6 -52.07 -3.46 -0.89
N LEU A 7 -52.22 -3.09 0.39
CA LEU A 7 -51.10 -2.62 1.24
C LEU A 7 -50.09 -3.73 1.55
N ILE A 8 -50.55 -4.98 1.69
CA ILE A 8 -49.68 -6.13 1.92
C ILE A 8 -48.88 -6.45 0.64
N GLN A 9 -49.51 -6.39 -0.54
CA GLN A 9 -48.82 -6.61 -1.82
C GLN A 9 -47.78 -5.52 -2.13
N LEU A 10 -48.04 -4.26 -1.78
CA LEU A 10 -47.07 -3.16 -1.91
C LEU A 10 -45.87 -3.30 -0.95
N PHE A 11 -46.06 -3.93 0.22
CA PHE A 11 -44.97 -4.20 1.16
C PHE A 11 -44.03 -5.30 0.65
N PHE A 12 -44.55 -6.33 -0.03
CA PHE A 12 -43.71 -7.39 -0.61
C PHE A 12 -42.94 -6.94 -1.86
N LEU A 13 -43.53 -6.05 -2.68
CA LEU A 13 -42.85 -5.49 -3.86
C LEU A 13 -41.69 -4.55 -3.48
N SER A 14 -41.80 -3.83 -2.37
CA SER A 14 -40.74 -2.95 -1.88
C SER A 14 -39.58 -3.71 -1.21
N SER A 15 -39.84 -4.86 -0.60
CA SER A 15 -38.78 -5.75 -0.08
C SER A 15 -38.02 -6.49 -1.19
N LEU A 16 -38.66 -6.80 -2.31
CA LEU A 16 -38.00 -7.40 -3.48
C LEU A 16 -37.16 -6.37 -4.25
N ALA A 17 -37.59 -5.10 -4.31
CA ALA A 17 -36.84 -4.03 -4.96
C ALA A 17 -35.55 -3.63 -4.21
N HIS A 18 -35.45 -3.90 -2.90
CA HIS A 18 -34.23 -3.64 -2.11
C HIS A 18 -33.22 -4.81 -2.15
N ALA A 19 -33.60 -5.97 -2.69
CA ALA A 19 -32.72 -7.14 -2.75
C ALA A 19 -31.78 -7.14 -3.97
N GLU A 20 -32.00 -6.25 -4.95
CA GLU A 20 -31.17 -6.14 -6.17
C GLU A 20 -30.19 -4.96 -6.16
N GLN A 21 -30.01 -4.30 -5.02
CA GLN A 21 -28.80 -3.50 -4.82
C GLN A 21 -27.74 -4.41 -4.22
N GLY A 22 -27.28 -5.36 -5.03
CA GLY A 22 -25.98 -5.97 -4.83
C GLY A 22 -24.98 -4.83 -4.86
N GLU A 23 -24.59 -4.36 -3.68
CA GLU A 23 -23.46 -3.46 -3.51
C GLU A 23 -22.30 -4.13 -4.24
N PHE A 24 -21.91 -3.58 -5.39
CA PHE A 24 -20.67 -3.96 -6.04
C PHE A 24 -19.57 -3.49 -5.09
N ILE A 25 -19.32 -4.30 -4.06
CA ILE A 25 -18.11 -4.22 -3.27
C ILE A 25 -17.06 -4.69 -4.27
N ALA A 26 -16.52 -3.72 -5.03
CA ALA A 26 -15.29 -3.95 -5.76
C ALA A 26 -14.35 -4.61 -4.76
N GLU A 27 -13.94 -5.86 -5.03
CA GLU A 27 -13.00 -6.58 -4.16
C GLU A 27 -11.87 -5.60 -3.86
N ARG A 28 -11.74 -5.22 -2.57
CA ARG A 28 -10.60 -4.38 -2.20
C ARG A 28 -9.37 -5.16 -2.62
N PRO A 29 -8.46 -4.56 -3.40
CA PRO A 29 -7.23 -5.24 -3.75
C PRO A 29 -6.57 -5.68 -2.44
N VAL A 30 -6.33 -6.98 -2.32
CA VAL A 30 -5.65 -7.55 -1.16
C VAL A 30 -4.26 -6.93 -1.12
N TYR A 31 -3.86 -6.43 0.06
CA TYR A 31 -2.51 -5.89 0.21
C TYR A 31 -1.48 -6.99 -0.07
N ASP A 32 -0.62 -6.73 -1.04
CA ASP A 32 0.53 -7.56 -1.36
C ASP A 32 1.81 -6.73 -1.16
N HIS A 33 2.64 -7.17 -0.23
CA HIS A 33 3.87 -6.47 0.12
C HIS A 33 4.87 -6.43 -1.04
N THR A 34 4.97 -7.51 -1.82
CA THR A 34 5.89 -7.62 -2.96
C THR A 34 5.49 -6.62 -4.04
N ILE A 35 4.21 -6.61 -4.41
CA ILE A 35 3.66 -5.69 -5.41
C ILE A 35 3.84 -4.23 -4.97
N ALA A 36 3.60 -3.94 -3.68
CA ALA A 36 3.82 -2.59 -3.13
C ALA A 36 5.29 -2.14 -3.27
N LEU A 37 6.25 -3.04 -3.00
CA LEU A 37 7.68 -2.74 -3.17
C LEU A 37 8.09 -2.60 -4.64
N GLU A 38 7.52 -3.40 -5.54
CA GLU A 38 7.75 -3.29 -6.99
C GLU A 38 7.27 -1.93 -7.55
N HIS A 39 6.09 -1.49 -7.11
CA HIS A 39 5.59 -0.16 -7.47
C HIS A 39 6.44 0.95 -6.88
N LEU A 40 6.89 0.83 -5.63
CA LEU A 40 7.81 1.81 -5.05
C LEU A 40 9.15 1.87 -5.80
N ALA A 41 9.68 0.72 -6.25
CA ALA A 41 10.87 0.68 -7.09
C ALA A 41 10.64 1.40 -8.42
N SER A 42 9.48 1.21 -9.04
CA SER A 42 9.10 1.92 -10.27
C SER A 42 8.99 3.43 -10.07
N ILE A 43 8.40 3.88 -8.97
CA ILE A 43 8.32 5.30 -8.59
C ILE A 43 9.74 5.87 -8.38
N THR A 44 10.59 5.14 -7.66
CA THR A 44 11.98 5.57 -7.40
C THR A 44 12.75 5.74 -8.71
N SER A 45 12.67 4.75 -9.61
CA SER A 45 13.29 4.82 -10.94
C SER A 45 12.76 5.98 -11.78
N SER A 46 11.46 6.28 -11.68
CA SER A 46 10.87 7.43 -12.38
C SER A 46 11.40 8.76 -11.85
N LEU A 47 11.60 8.89 -10.53
CA LEU A 47 12.17 10.07 -9.90
C LEU A 47 13.65 10.24 -10.25
N ASP A 48 14.41 9.15 -10.30
CA ASP A 48 15.81 9.14 -10.75
C ASP A 48 15.91 9.59 -12.22
N SER A 49 15.04 9.06 -13.09
CA SER A 49 14.97 9.45 -14.50
C SER A 49 14.60 10.92 -14.66
N TYR A 50 13.68 11.42 -13.84
CA TYR A 50 13.32 12.83 -13.82
C TYR A 50 14.51 13.70 -13.39
N ARG A 51 15.27 13.31 -12.36
CA ARG A 51 16.52 14.00 -11.96
C ARG A 51 17.51 14.05 -13.13
N GLU A 52 17.82 12.92 -13.76
CA GLU A 52 18.73 12.85 -14.90
C GLU A 52 18.29 13.77 -16.05
N MET A 53 16.99 13.77 -16.36
CA MET A 53 16.43 14.69 -17.35
C MET A 53 16.63 16.15 -16.95
N THR A 54 16.43 16.50 -15.68
CA THR A 54 16.65 17.87 -15.27
C THR A 54 18.11 18.28 -15.33
N GLU A 55 19.09 17.40 -15.16
CA GLU A 55 20.50 17.78 -15.25
C GLU A 55 20.87 18.36 -16.63
N ILE A 56 20.23 17.87 -17.69
CA ILE A 56 20.53 18.25 -19.09
C ILE A 56 19.61 19.34 -19.66
N VAL A 57 18.52 19.69 -18.97
CA VAL A 57 17.54 20.68 -19.41
C VAL A 57 18.02 22.11 -19.14
N ASP A 58 17.65 23.06 -20.01
CA ASP A 58 17.96 24.48 -19.84
C ASP A 58 17.37 25.07 -18.55
N SER A 59 18.13 25.96 -17.90
CA SER A 59 17.76 26.62 -16.64
C SER A 59 16.41 27.35 -16.69
N GLN A 60 16.07 28.02 -17.79
CA GLN A 60 14.81 28.75 -17.92
C GLN A 60 13.59 27.81 -17.98
N LEU A 61 13.80 26.56 -18.39
CA LEU A 61 12.75 25.55 -18.38
C LEU A 61 12.61 24.93 -16.98
N LYS A 62 13.73 24.74 -16.25
CA LYS A 62 13.69 24.26 -14.86
C LYS A 62 12.90 25.18 -13.95
N GLU A 63 13.06 26.50 -14.11
CA GLU A 63 12.33 27.51 -13.34
C GLU A 63 10.80 27.45 -13.52
N LYS A 64 10.32 26.79 -14.57
CA LYS A 64 8.88 26.65 -14.89
C LYS A 64 8.29 25.32 -14.43
N VAL A 65 9.09 24.44 -13.83
CA VAL A 65 8.67 23.09 -13.41
C VAL A 65 9.02 22.89 -11.94
N ASP A 66 8.06 22.40 -11.17
CA ASP A 66 8.23 22.14 -9.75
C ASP A 66 9.21 20.98 -9.48
N ASN A 67 9.75 20.94 -8.26
CA ASN A 67 10.67 19.88 -7.80
C ASN A 67 11.97 19.75 -8.61
N THR A 68 12.40 20.83 -9.27
CA THR A 68 13.66 20.90 -10.02
C THR A 68 14.84 21.39 -9.19
N SER A 69 14.62 21.82 -7.94
CA SER A 69 15.69 22.29 -7.06
C SER A 69 16.61 21.15 -6.63
N TRP A 70 17.87 21.48 -6.38
CA TRP A 70 18.88 20.50 -5.98
C TRP A 70 18.46 19.74 -4.72
N GLU A 71 17.92 20.45 -3.72
CA GLU A 71 17.48 19.88 -2.46
C GLU A 71 16.36 18.87 -2.69
N MET A 72 15.37 19.21 -3.54
CA MET A 72 14.25 18.31 -3.80
C MET A 72 14.71 17.02 -4.48
N GLN A 73 15.64 17.11 -5.43
CA GLN A 73 16.06 15.94 -6.19
C GLN A 73 17.08 15.06 -5.47
N ASN A 74 17.97 15.66 -4.68
CA ASN A 74 19.06 14.92 -4.03
C ASN A 74 18.77 14.55 -2.57
N ILE A 75 17.81 15.24 -1.94
CA ILE A 75 17.43 15.00 -0.55
C ILE A 75 15.95 14.59 -0.48
N GLY A 76 15.07 15.38 -1.11
CA GLY A 76 13.62 15.14 -1.10
C GLY A 76 13.22 13.77 -1.63
N PHE A 77 13.48 13.49 -2.92
CA PHE A 77 13.08 12.24 -3.56
C PHE A 77 13.64 11.00 -2.85
N PRO A 78 14.96 10.91 -2.52
CA PRO A 78 15.48 9.76 -1.80
C PRO A 78 14.85 9.59 -0.41
N ASN A 79 14.63 10.67 0.32
CA ASN A 79 14.04 10.58 1.65
C ASN A 79 12.58 10.14 1.60
N TRP A 80 11.80 10.63 0.63
CA TRP A 80 10.40 10.24 0.48
C TRP A 80 10.25 8.77 0.13
N THR A 81 11.00 8.28 -0.86
CA THR A 81 10.94 6.87 -1.24
C THR A 81 11.44 5.96 -0.12
N ASN A 82 12.50 6.36 0.59
CA ASN A 82 12.97 5.63 1.77
C ASN A 82 11.96 5.63 2.92
N TYR A 83 11.29 6.75 3.19
CA TYR A 83 10.25 6.81 4.23
C TYR A 83 9.10 5.86 3.91
N ILE A 84 8.63 5.84 2.66
CA ILE A 84 7.58 4.90 2.22
C ILE A 84 8.09 3.46 2.34
N LYS A 85 9.32 3.18 1.89
CA LYS A 85 9.92 1.84 1.99
C LYS A 85 9.99 1.34 3.42
N GLY A 86 10.53 2.15 4.33
CA GLY A 86 10.61 1.83 5.75
C GLY A 86 9.24 1.55 6.35
N THR A 87 8.23 2.34 5.97
CA THR A 87 6.84 2.11 6.41
C THR A 87 6.32 0.77 5.91
N LEU A 88 6.49 0.45 4.62
CA LEU A 88 6.05 -0.84 4.06
C LEU A 88 6.72 -2.03 4.75
N LEU A 89 8.03 -1.94 5.00
CA LEU A 89 8.78 -3.00 5.70
C LEU A 89 8.32 -3.16 7.16
N LYS A 90 8.10 -2.04 7.88
CA LYS A 90 7.59 -2.06 9.27
C LYS A 90 6.20 -2.71 9.35
N GLN A 91 5.31 -2.37 8.41
CA GLN A 91 3.99 -2.97 8.32
C GLN A 91 4.07 -4.47 7.98
N ASN A 92 4.94 -4.86 7.04
CA ASN A 92 5.14 -6.28 6.70
C ASN A 92 5.66 -7.09 7.89
N LEU A 93 6.63 -6.56 8.64
CA LEU A 93 7.09 -7.15 9.89
C LEU A 93 5.93 -7.32 10.89
N ARG A 94 5.12 -6.28 11.08
CA ARG A 94 3.98 -6.35 11.99
C ARG A 94 2.94 -7.39 11.56
N ILE A 95 2.66 -7.50 10.27
CA ILE A 95 1.78 -8.52 9.73
C ILE A 95 2.35 -9.92 10.01
N ALA A 96 3.65 -10.13 9.75
CA ALA A 96 4.29 -11.42 9.98
C ALA A 96 4.30 -11.82 11.48
N GLU A 97 4.44 -10.86 12.40
CA GLU A 97 4.27 -11.09 13.84
C GLU A 97 2.86 -11.60 14.16
N LEU A 98 1.84 -10.90 13.68
CA LEU A 98 0.43 -11.26 13.89
C LEU A 98 0.09 -12.62 13.27
N GLU A 99 0.57 -12.92 12.07
CA GLU A 99 0.36 -14.21 11.42
C GLU A 99 1.01 -15.35 12.20
N ARG A 100 2.19 -15.11 12.79
CA ARG A 100 2.85 -16.10 13.66
C ARG A 100 2.05 -16.30 14.95
N GLU A 101 1.57 -15.21 15.57
CA GLU A 101 0.74 -15.27 16.79
C GLU A 101 -0.56 -16.07 16.59
N GLN A 102 -1.15 -15.97 15.40
CA GLN A 102 -2.38 -16.70 15.04
C GLN A 102 -2.15 -18.16 14.63
N ALA A 103 -0.92 -18.56 14.30
CA ALA A 103 -0.61 -19.91 13.84
C ALA A 103 -0.87 -20.94 14.94
N SER A 104 -1.56 -22.04 14.61
CA SER A 104 -2.04 -23.01 15.60
C SER A 104 -1.47 -24.40 15.41
N THR A 105 -1.14 -24.78 14.17
CA THR A 105 -0.54 -26.08 13.87
C THR A 105 0.99 -26.01 13.84
N PRO A 106 1.72 -27.10 14.14
CA PRO A 106 3.18 -27.10 14.08
C PRO A 106 3.75 -26.66 12.73
N GLU A 107 3.08 -27.04 11.63
CA GLU A 107 3.51 -26.68 10.28
C GLU A 107 3.27 -25.20 9.96
N GLU A 108 2.12 -24.64 10.33
CA GLU A 108 1.86 -23.21 10.20
C GLU A 108 2.84 -22.40 11.04
N ILE A 109 3.08 -22.80 12.29
CA ILE A 109 4.03 -22.13 13.19
C ILE A 109 5.41 -22.08 12.53
N ARG A 110 5.89 -23.21 12.01
CA ARG A 110 7.18 -23.29 11.30
C ARG A 110 7.24 -22.35 10.10
N LYS A 111 6.22 -22.37 9.24
CA LYS A 111 6.15 -21.50 8.06
C LYS A 111 6.11 -20.02 8.43
N ARG A 112 5.22 -19.62 9.35
CA ARG A 112 5.07 -18.22 9.77
C ARG A 112 6.28 -17.71 10.55
N GLN A 113 6.97 -18.57 11.30
CA GLN A 113 8.23 -18.24 11.95
C GLN A 113 9.32 -17.88 10.93
N ASN A 114 9.42 -18.62 9.82
CA ASN A 114 10.37 -18.30 8.75
C ASN A 114 10.02 -16.97 8.07
N ASN A 115 8.73 -16.72 7.80
CA ASN A 115 8.27 -15.44 7.22
C ASN A 115 8.59 -14.27 8.15
N LEU A 116 8.35 -14.42 9.45
CA LEU A 116 8.69 -13.41 10.46
C LEU A 116 10.20 -13.13 10.49
N GLN A 117 11.04 -14.16 10.43
CA GLN A 117 12.49 -13.97 10.42
C GLN A 117 12.95 -13.22 9.15
N GLN A 118 12.36 -13.52 8.01
CA GLN A 118 12.65 -12.82 6.75
C GLN A 118 12.24 -11.34 6.83
N ALA A 119 11.00 -11.05 7.24
CA ALA A 119 10.51 -9.67 7.35
C ALA A 119 11.32 -8.85 8.37
N ARG A 120 11.74 -9.47 9.48
CA ARG A 120 12.61 -8.86 10.47
C ARG A 120 13.97 -8.49 9.88
N LYS A 121 14.60 -9.43 9.18
CA LYS A 121 15.89 -9.19 8.52
C LYS A 121 15.80 -8.04 7.53
N GLU A 122 14.75 -8.01 6.69
CA GLU A 122 14.57 -6.93 5.71
C GLU A 122 14.41 -5.56 6.36
N TYR A 123 13.67 -5.47 7.47
CA TYR A 123 13.50 -4.23 8.22
C TYR A 123 14.80 -3.81 8.93
N GLU A 124 15.51 -4.73 9.56
CA GLU A 124 16.81 -4.48 10.23
C GLU A 124 17.87 -4.04 9.21
N ASP A 125 17.98 -4.75 8.08
CA ASP A 125 18.90 -4.40 7.00
C ASP A 125 18.59 -3.00 6.42
N PHE A 126 17.32 -2.61 6.39
CA PHE A 126 16.91 -1.28 5.94
C PHE A 126 17.26 -0.19 6.96
N THR A 127 16.91 -0.38 8.22
CA THR A 127 17.15 0.62 9.29
C THR A 127 18.64 0.83 9.55
N GLN A 128 19.45 -0.23 9.53
CA GLN A 128 20.92 -0.14 9.64
C GLN A 128 21.53 0.71 8.53
N ARG A 129 21.04 0.55 7.28
CA ARG A 129 21.54 1.32 6.14
C ARG A 129 21.20 2.81 6.19
N HIS A 130 20.06 3.16 6.79
CA HIS A 130 19.53 4.53 6.73
C HIS A 130 19.63 5.28 8.07
N GLN A 131 20.24 4.67 9.10
CA GLN A 131 20.36 5.24 10.45
C GLN A 131 19.03 5.77 11.01
N VAL A 132 17.93 5.10 10.67
CA VAL A 132 16.60 5.50 11.14
C VAL A 132 16.50 5.11 12.61
N VAL A 133 16.34 6.12 13.49
CA VAL A 133 16.02 5.90 14.91
C VAL A 133 14.51 5.66 15.00
N ASP A 134 14.10 4.54 15.61
CA ASP A 134 12.69 4.17 15.84
C ASP A 134 11.92 5.19 16.68
#